data_AF-A0A0F4PGS5-F1
#
_entry.id   AF-A0A0F4PGS5-F1
#
_cell.length_a   1.000
_cell.length_b   1.000
_cell.length_c   1.000
_cell.angle_alpha   90.00
_cell.angle_beta   90.00
_cell.angle_gamma   90.00
#
_symmetry.space_group_name_H-M   'P 1'
#
loop_
_entity.id
_entity.type
_entity.pdbx_description
1 polymer ?
#
loop_
_entity_poly.entity_id
_entity_poly.type
_entity_poly.pdbx_seq_one_letter_code
_entity_poly.pdbx_strand_id
1 'polypeptide(L)'
;MKLGKSISATLLSLALASSAVFAGQGGHHNHGERGMFNKRMANYLQLSEQQQSQIDAILDAQKQLQPQRGQRGDMKQQLNALTNTNASFDEQAARALIQDQQAKQLERKIARLHTQHQIWNLLTEQQQQKLQELKEKRQSRGHHKRGH
;
A
#
# COMPACT_ATOMS: atom_id res chain seq x y z
N MET A 1 -44.12 16.73 -17.62
CA MET A 1 -44.61 16.60 -16.23
C MET A 1 -43.53 15.90 -15.41
N LYS A 2 -43.20 16.45 -14.24
CA LYS A 2 -42.16 15.98 -13.29
C LYS A 2 -42.73 14.85 -12.44
N LEU A 3 -42.01 13.74 -12.22
CA LEU A 3 -42.09 12.84 -11.06
C LEU A 3 -40.84 11.94 -11.11
N GLY A 4 -40.05 11.68 -10.08
CA GLY A 4 -40.01 12.05 -8.67
C GLY A 4 -38.85 11.24 -8.07
N LYS A 5 -37.96 11.90 -7.31
CA LYS A 5 -36.77 11.31 -6.69
C LYS A 5 -37.15 10.48 -5.47
N SER A 6 -36.51 9.33 -5.27
CA SER A 6 -36.33 8.72 -3.95
C SER A 6 -35.03 7.92 -3.91
N ILE A 7 -33.94 8.58 -3.49
CA ILE A 7 -32.72 7.90 -3.04
C ILE A 7 -32.94 7.61 -1.55
N SER A 8 -33.28 6.36 -1.23
CA SER A 8 -33.31 5.89 0.16
C SER A 8 -31.89 5.74 0.67
N ALA A 9 -31.43 6.70 1.46
CA ALA A 9 -30.20 6.61 2.22
C ALA A 9 -30.49 5.85 3.53
N THR A 10 -30.30 4.53 3.53
CA THR A 10 -30.28 3.73 4.75
C THR A 10 -28.93 3.88 5.45
N LEU A 11 -28.87 4.76 6.45
CA LEU A 11 -27.79 4.84 7.42
C LEU A 11 -27.82 3.60 8.31
N LEU A 12 -27.00 2.59 8.00
CA LEU A 12 -26.76 1.46 8.90
C LEU A 12 -25.72 1.89 9.95
N SER A 13 -26.19 2.46 11.05
CA SER A 13 -25.37 2.77 12.22
C SER A 13 -25.03 1.46 12.96
N LEU A 14 -23.86 0.88 12.67
CA LEU A 14 -23.32 -0.19 13.49
C LEU A 14 -22.53 0.40 14.67
N ALA A 15 -23.17 0.48 15.83
CA ALA A 15 -22.51 0.82 17.08
C ALA A 15 -21.67 -0.38 17.58
N LEU A 16 -20.36 -0.32 17.39
CA LEU A 16 -19.41 -1.22 18.05
C LEU A 16 -18.74 -0.46 19.20
N ALA A 17 -19.17 -0.78 20.43
CA ALA A 17 -18.56 -0.30 21.65
C ALA A 17 -17.08 -0.72 21.69
N SER A 18 -16.17 0.26 21.71
CA SER A 18 -14.73 0.04 21.79
C SER A 18 -14.23 0.45 23.17
N SER A 19 -13.90 -0.51 24.02
CA SER A 19 -13.02 -0.29 25.17
C SER A 19 -11.56 -0.42 24.70
N ALA A 20 -11.01 0.67 24.17
CA ALA A 20 -9.56 0.76 23.90
C ALA A 20 -8.89 1.55 25.02
N VAL A 21 -8.17 0.83 25.89
CA VAL A 21 -7.18 1.42 26.80
C VAL A 21 -6.02 1.92 25.96
N PHE A 22 -5.84 3.23 25.88
CA PHE A 22 -4.69 3.87 25.24
C PHE A 22 -3.49 3.87 26.19
N ALA A 23 -2.39 3.26 25.77
CA ALA A 23 -1.07 3.52 26.32
C ALA A 23 0.00 3.22 25.26
N GLY A 24 0.81 4.22 24.89
CA GLY A 24 2.01 3.99 24.07
C GLY A 24 2.49 5.15 23.21
N GLN A 25 3.06 6.18 23.86
CA GLN A 25 3.89 7.24 23.28
C GLN A 25 5.02 6.64 22.40
N GLY A 26 5.22 7.12 21.16
CA GLY A 26 6.28 6.62 20.27
C GLY A 26 6.68 7.53 19.09
N GLY A 27 7.57 8.50 19.35
CA GLY A 27 8.60 9.07 18.48
C GLY A 27 8.36 9.28 16.96
N HIS A 28 8.10 10.53 16.57
CA HIS A 28 8.19 11.01 15.19
C HIS A 28 9.60 10.80 14.59
N HIS A 29 9.72 9.87 13.63
CA HIS A 29 10.88 9.79 12.73
C HIS A 29 10.46 10.20 11.30
N ASN A 30 10.86 11.42 10.91
CA ASN A 30 10.77 11.92 9.54
C ASN A 30 11.81 11.22 8.65
N HIS A 31 11.47 10.03 8.13
CA HIS A 31 12.17 9.44 6.99
C HIS A 31 11.18 9.22 5.85
N GLY A 32 11.13 10.19 4.93
CA GLY A 32 10.62 10.08 3.56
C GLY A 32 9.41 9.18 3.37
N GLU A 33 8.22 9.78 3.45
CA GLU A 33 6.91 9.21 3.14
C GLU A 33 6.81 8.70 1.68
N ARG A 34 7.51 7.59 1.36
CA ARG A 34 7.38 6.88 0.08
C ARG A 34 6.28 5.82 0.15
N GLY A 35 5.18 6.15 0.83
CA GLY A 35 3.95 5.37 0.91
C GLY A 35 2.82 6.05 0.15
N MET A 36 1.83 5.28 -0.31
CA MET A 36 0.64 5.82 -0.98
C MET A 36 -0.14 6.77 -0.07
N PHE A 37 -0.15 6.51 1.24
CA PHE A 37 -0.85 7.26 2.27
C PHE A 37 0.15 8.08 3.07
N ASN A 38 0.55 9.22 2.51
CA ASN A 38 1.41 10.21 3.15
C ASN A 38 0.58 11.44 3.58
N LYS A 39 1.18 12.40 4.30
CA LYS A 39 0.50 13.64 4.71
C LYS A 39 -0.23 14.35 3.57
N ARG A 40 0.32 14.30 2.34
CA ARG A 40 -0.33 14.87 1.15
C ARG A 40 -1.62 14.14 0.80
N MET A 41 -1.65 12.81 0.89
CA MET A 41 -2.85 12.02 0.65
C MET A 41 -3.90 12.27 1.74
N ALA A 42 -3.49 12.33 3.01
CA ALA A 42 -4.40 12.61 4.12
C ALA A 42 -5.12 13.95 3.93
N ASN A 43 -4.37 14.99 3.55
CA ASN A 43 -4.92 16.31 3.25
C ASN A 43 -5.84 16.29 2.01
N TYR A 44 -5.45 15.58 0.95
CA TYR A 44 -6.24 15.49 -0.28
C TYR A 44 -7.59 14.80 -0.07
N LEU A 45 -7.60 13.72 0.70
CA LEU A 45 -8.81 12.97 1.06
C LEU A 45 -9.58 13.63 2.22
N GLN A 46 -9.03 14.67 2.85
CA GLN A 46 -9.61 15.32 4.04
C GLN A 46 -9.95 14.28 5.11
N LEU A 47 -8.96 13.45 5.47
CA LEU A 47 -9.15 12.39 6.46
C LEU A 47 -9.35 12.98 7.85
N SER A 48 -10.31 12.46 8.61
CA SER A 48 -10.46 12.80 10.02
C SER A 48 -9.26 12.31 10.83
N GLU A 49 -9.04 12.88 12.02
CA GLU A 49 -7.97 12.43 12.93
C GLU A 49 -8.11 10.95 13.28
N GLN A 50 -9.34 10.47 13.47
CA GLN A 50 -9.62 9.06 13.72
C GLN A 50 -9.22 8.17 12.52
N GLN A 51 -9.59 8.57 11.29
CA GLN A 51 -9.19 7.84 10.09
C GLN A 51 -7.67 7.81 9.93
N GLN A 52 -6.99 8.94 10.17
CA GLN A 52 -5.53 9.02 10.09
C GLN A 52 -4.87 8.06 11.08
N SER A 53 -5.30 8.07 12.35
CA SER A 53 -4.77 7.18 13.38
C SER A 53 -4.97 5.70 13.03
N GLN A 54 -6.15 5.31 12.52
CA GLN A 54 -6.40 3.94 12.09
C GLN A 54 -5.56 3.53 10.89
N ILE A 55 -5.38 4.43 9.92
CA ILE A 55 -4.55 4.18 8.74
C ILE A 55 -3.08 4.02 9.16
N ASP A 56 -2.57 4.87 10.04
CA ASP A 56 -1.19 4.78 10.55
C ASP A 56 -0.97 3.44 11.26
N ALA A 57 -1.90 3.00 12.10
CA ALA A 57 -1.81 1.69 12.76
C ALA A 57 -1.77 0.52 11.75
N ILE A 58 -2.57 0.57 10.68
CA ILE A 58 -2.55 -0.44 9.60
C ILE A 58 -1.19 -0.44 8.90
N LEU A 59 -0.64 0.74 8.59
CA LEU A 59 0.63 0.88 7.87
C LEU A 59 1.82 0.43 8.72
N ASP A 60 1.81 0.75 10.01
CA ASP A 60 2.85 0.32 10.95
C ASP A 60 2.83 -1.19 11.14
N ALA A 61 1.66 -1.80 11.31
CA ALA A 61 1.52 -3.25 11.36
C ALA A 61 2.08 -3.92 10.10
N GLN A 62 1.79 -3.36 8.92
CA GLN A 62 2.33 -3.89 7.65
C GLN A 62 3.86 -3.72 7.56
N LYS A 63 4.41 -2.62 8.08
CA LYS A 63 5.85 -2.35 8.04
C LYS A 63 6.64 -3.36 8.87
N GLN A 64 6.11 -3.80 10.01
CA GLN A 64 6.72 -4.84 10.84
C GLN A 64 6.79 -6.20 10.12
N LEU A 65 5.86 -6.47 9.20
CA LEU A 65 5.82 -7.70 8.41
C LEU A 65 6.72 -7.67 7.16
N GLN A 66 7.26 -6.50 6.78
CA GLN A 66 8.10 -6.42 5.59
C GLN A 66 9.55 -6.83 5.91
N PRO A 67 10.18 -7.69 5.07
CA PRO A 67 11.59 -7.99 5.23
C PRO A 67 12.42 -6.71 5.15
N GLN A 68 13.46 -6.63 6.00
CA GLN A 68 14.37 -5.49 6.03
C GLN A 68 14.97 -5.21 4.64
N ARG A 69 15.19 -3.94 4.33
CA ARG A 69 15.67 -3.47 3.02
C ARG A 69 16.97 -4.15 2.54
N GLY A 70 17.77 -4.71 3.45
CA GLY A 70 19.00 -5.46 3.16
C GLY A 70 18.79 -6.65 2.21
N GLN A 71 17.70 -7.40 2.38
CA GLN A 71 17.45 -8.62 1.59
C GLN A 71 17.30 -8.38 0.08
N ARG A 72 17.02 -7.15 -0.36
CA ARG A 72 16.95 -6.80 -1.80
C ARG A 72 18.32 -6.59 -2.42
N GLY A 73 19.30 -6.12 -1.64
CA GLY A 73 20.68 -5.95 -2.08
C GLY A 73 21.35 -7.29 -2.33
N ASP A 74 21.14 -8.22 -1.39
CA ASP A 74 21.74 -9.56 -1.41
C ASP A 74 21.33 -10.35 -2.66
N MET A 75 20.04 -10.35 -3.00
CA MET A 75 19.54 -11.03 -4.21
C MET A 75 20.12 -10.45 -5.51
N LYS A 76 20.26 -9.11 -5.60
CA LYS A 76 20.87 -8.48 -6.78
C LYS A 76 22.34 -8.89 -6.93
N GLN A 77 23.07 -8.97 -5.82
CA GLN A 77 24.45 -9.42 -5.81
C GLN A 77 24.56 -10.89 -6.22
N GLN A 78 23.67 -11.76 -5.72
CA GLN A 78 23.62 -13.17 -6.09
C GLN A 78 23.35 -13.38 -7.58
N LEU A 79 22.37 -12.68 -8.15
CA LEU A 79 22.10 -12.74 -9.60
C LEU A 79 23.28 -12.21 -10.42
N ASN A 80 23.91 -11.11 -9.99
CA ASN A 80 25.11 -10.59 -10.64
C ASN A 80 26.27 -11.57 -10.58
N ALA A 81 26.42 -12.34 -9.49
CA ALA A 81 27.47 -13.35 -9.37
C ALA A 81 27.28 -14.50 -10.37
N LEU A 82 26.02 -14.87 -10.67
CA LEU A 82 25.71 -15.88 -11.70
C LEU A 82 25.98 -15.39 -13.12
N THR A 83 25.90 -14.08 -13.38
CA THR A 83 26.15 -13.51 -14.72
C THR A 83 27.59 -13.04 -14.92
N ASN A 84 28.26 -12.61 -13.85
CA ASN A 84 29.61 -12.04 -13.90
C ASN A 84 30.68 -13.10 -13.59
N THR A 85 30.56 -14.24 -14.24
CA THR A 85 31.51 -15.36 -14.12
C THR A 85 32.06 -15.71 -15.50
N ASN A 86 33.32 -16.15 -15.56
CA ASN A 86 33.94 -16.69 -16.77
C ASN A 86 33.60 -18.19 -16.97
N ALA A 87 32.95 -18.81 -15.98
CA ALA A 87 32.43 -20.17 -16.07
C ALA A 87 31.11 -20.22 -16.87
N SER A 88 30.66 -21.42 -17.22
CA SER A 88 29.34 -21.62 -17.83
C SER A 88 28.21 -21.14 -16.91
N PHE A 89 27.13 -20.64 -17.52
CA PHE A 89 25.96 -20.15 -16.81
C PHE A 89 25.22 -21.28 -16.08
N ASP A 90 25.01 -21.11 -14.77
CA ASP A 90 24.23 -22.03 -13.95
C ASP A 90 22.74 -21.64 -13.97
N GLU A 91 22.01 -22.20 -14.94
CA GLU A 91 20.57 -21.97 -15.09
C GLU A 91 19.76 -22.48 -13.89
N GLN A 92 20.20 -23.56 -13.25
CA GLN A 92 19.47 -24.15 -12.12
C GLN A 92 19.55 -23.23 -10.90
N ALA A 93 20.73 -22.69 -10.59
CA ALA A 93 20.90 -21.71 -9.53
C ALA A 93 20.11 -20.43 -9.82
N ALA A 94 20.10 -19.95 -11.06
CA ALA A 94 19.33 -18.79 -11.46
C ALA A 94 17.81 -19.01 -11.26
N ARG A 95 17.28 -20.16 -11.67
CA ARG A 95 15.87 -20.53 -11.48
C ARG A 95 15.50 -20.56 -10.01
N ALA A 96 16.33 -21.15 -9.15
CA ALA A 96 16.07 -21.24 -7.72
C ALA A 96 15.99 -19.84 -7.06
N LEU A 97 16.94 -18.95 -7.36
CA LEU A 97 16.94 -17.57 -6.86
C LEU A 97 15.70 -16.78 -7.32
N ILE A 98 15.33 -16.92 -8.59
CA ILE A 98 14.16 -16.24 -9.15
C ILE A 98 12.87 -16.76 -8.51
N GLN A 99 12.74 -18.08 -8.28
CA GLN A 99 11.57 -18.67 -7.64
C GLN A 99 11.38 -18.16 -6.20
N ASP A 100 12.44 -18.12 -5.41
CA ASP A 100 12.41 -17.53 -4.05
C ASP A 100 11.97 -16.05 -4.10
N GLN A 101 12.51 -15.29 -5.05
CA GLN A 101 12.12 -13.89 -5.22
C GLN A 101 10.63 -13.76 -5.60
N GLN A 102 10.13 -14.61 -6.48
CA GLN A 102 8.73 -14.59 -6.90
C GLN A 102 7.79 -14.88 -5.74
N ALA A 103 8.08 -15.88 -4.90
CA ALA A 103 7.30 -16.18 -3.70
C ALA A 103 7.25 -14.96 -2.76
N LYS A 104 8.41 -14.34 -2.49
CA LYS A 104 8.47 -13.13 -1.66
C LYS A 104 7.73 -11.94 -2.29
N GLN A 105 7.72 -11.82 -3.61
CA GLN A 105 6.96 -10.78 -4.31
C GLN A 105 5.46 -11.01 -4.22
N LEU A 106 5.01 -12.26 -4.32
CA LEU A 106 3.61 -12.65 -4.16
C LEU A 106 3.09 -12.20 -2.79
N GLU A 107 3.75 -12.61 -1.71
CA GLU A 107 3.36 -12.26 -0.34
C GLU A 107 3.29 -10.74 -0.14
N ARG A 108 4.29 -10.01 -0.63
CA ARG A 108 4.27 -8.53 -0.56
C ARG A 108 3.12 -7.91 -1.36
N LYS A 109 2.76 -8.48 -2.51
CA LYS A 109 1.63 -7.99 -3.32
C LYS A 109 0.31 -8.26 -2.58
N ILE A 110 0.13 -9.46 -2.05
CA ILE A 110 -1.07 -9.84 -1.28
C ILE A 110 -1.20 -8.92 -0.05
N ALA A 111 -0.14 -8.76 0.74
CA ALA A 111 -0.14 -7.88 1.90
C ALA A 111 -0.49 -6.43 1.52
N ARG A 112 0.03 -5.92 0.40
CA ARG A 112 -0.32 -4.58 -0.10
C ARG A 112 -1.80 -4.47 -0.47
N LEU A 113 -2.35 -5.47 -1.17
CA LEU A 113 -3.76 -5.48 -1.56
C LEU A 113 -4.65 -5.50 -0.32
N HIS A 114 -4.30 -6.33 0.66
CA HIS A 114 -5.02 -6.39 1.94
C HIS A 114 -5.03 -5.02 2.64
N THR A 115 -3.86 -4.39 2.81
CA THR A 115 -3.76 -3.04 3.39
C THR A 115 -4.58 -2.01 2.60
N GLN A 116 -4.52 -2.04 1.26
CA GLN A 116 -5.33 -1.13 0.44
C GLN A 116 -6.83 -1.31 0.67
N HIS A 117 -7.29 -2.56 0.78
CA HIS A 117 -8.68 -2.89 1.08
C HIS A 117 -9.10 -2.42 2.47
N GLN A 118 -8.27 -2.65 3.50
CA GLN A 118 -8.55 -2.17 4.85
C GLN A 118 -8.71 -0.65 4.88
N ILE A 119 -7.79 0.08 4.24
CA ILE A 119 -7.88 1.55 4.18
C ILE A 119 -9.10 2.00 3.38
N TRP A 120 -9.41 1.35 2.26
CA TRP A 120 -10.61 1.65 1.47
C TRP A 120 -11.89 1.63 2.30
N ASN A 121 -12.02 0.64 3.19
CA ASN A 121 -13.19 0.49 4.06
C ASN A 121 -13.27 1.52 5.20
N LEU A 122 -12.18 2.26 5.47
CA LEU A 122 -12.20 3.39 6.42
C LEU A 122 -12.67 4.69 5.77
N LEU A 123 -12.67 4.76 4.44
CA LEU A 123 -13.02 5.97 3.69
C LEU A 123 -14.54 6.06 3.48
N THR A 124 -15.04 7.29 3.47
CA THR A 124 -16.40 7.56 3.02
C THR A 124 -16.51 7.39 1.50
N GLU A 125 -17.73 7.24 0.97
CA GLU A 125 -17.96 7.11 -0.48
C GLU A 125 -17.36 8.27 -1.29
N GLN A 126 -17.48 9.50 -0.78
CA GLN A 126 -16.89 10.68 -1.42
C GLN A 126 -15.35 10.63 -1.43
N GLN A 127 -14.74 10.16 -0.34
CA GLN A 127 -13.28 10.00 -0.26
C GLN A 127 -12.79 8.86 -1.17
N GLN A 128 -13.56 7.77 -1.27
CA GLN A 128 -13.30 6.66 -2.19
C GLN A 128 -13.29 7.13 -3.64
N GLN A 129 -14.27 7.95 -4.05
CA GLN A 129 -14.32 8.55 -5.39
C GLN A 129 -13.08 9.42 -5.67
N LYS A 130 -12.75 10.36 -4.77
CA LYS A 130 -11.53 11.18 -4.89
C LYS A 130 -10.26 10.32 -5.04
N LEU A 131 -10.18 9.22 -4.29
CA LEU A 131 -9.04 8.31 -4.36
C LEU A 131 -8.95 7.61 -5.72
N GLN A 132 -10.07 7.23 -6.35
CA GLN A 132 -10.08 6.63 -7.68
C GLN A 132 -9.66 7.63 -8.77
N GLU A 133 -10.22 8.84 -8.76
CA GLU A 133 -9.83 9.91 -9.70
C GLU A 133 -8.32 10.20 -9.64
N LEU A 134 -7.76 10.22 -8.43
CA LEU A 134 -6.33 10.40 -8.22
C LEU A 134 -5.50 9.24 -8.81
N LYS A 135 -5.99 8.00 -8.71
CA LYS A 135 -5.33 6.83 -9.32
C LYS A 135 -5.32 6.93 -10.84
N GLU A 136 -6.46 7.25 -11.45
CA GLU A 136 -6.59 7.42 -12.90
C GLU A 136 -5.67 8.53 -13.43
N LYS A 137 -5.64 9.68 -12.75
CA LYS A 137 -4.75 10.81 -13.11
C LYS A 137 -3.27 10.45 -13.01
N ARG A 138 -2.89 9.58 -12.06
CA ARG A 138 -1.51 9.08 -11.94
C ARG A 138 -1.18 8.09 -13.04
N GLN A 139 -2.13 7.23 -13.43
CA GLN A 139 -1.96 6.29 -14.53
C GLN A 139 -1.74 7.02 -15.86
N SER A 140 -2.59 7.99 -16.20
CA SER A 140 -2.49 8.76 -17.46
C SER A 140 -1.15 9.50 -17.58
N ARG A 141 -0.66 10.13 -16.50
CA ARG A 141 0.67 10.76 -16.46
C ARG A 141 1.83 9.78 -16.61
N GLY A 142 1.69 8.56 -16.11
CA GLY A 142 2.69 7.50 -16.25
C GLY A 142 2.84 6.99 -17.68
N HIS A 143 1.74 6.95 -18.44
CA HIS A 143 1.76 6.59 -19.86
C HIS A 143 2.49 7.63 -20.71
N HIS A 144 2.28 8.92 -20.45
CA HIS A 144 2.98 9.98 -21.19
C HIS A 144 4.50 10.01 -20.96
N LYS A 145 5.00 9.62 -19.79
CA LYS A 145 6.45 9.60 -19.51
C LYS A 145 7.21 8.42 -20.13
N ARG A 146 6.52 7.41 -20.67
CA ARG A 146 7.14 6.23 -21.31
C ARG A 146 7.13 6.29 -22.84
N GLY A 147 6.55 7.34 -23.42
CA GLY A 147 6.45 7.54 -24.87
C GLY A 147 7.35 8.65 -25.43
N HIS A 148 8.37 9.08 -24.67
CA HIS A 148 9.39 10.04 -25.09
C HIS A 148 10.78 9.43 -24.91
#